data_AF-A0A950NPN3-F1
#
_entry.id   AF-A0A950NPN3-F1
#
_cell.length_a   1.000
_cell.length_b   1.000
_cell.length_c   1.000
_cell.angle_alpha   90.00
_cell.angle_beta   90.00
_cell.angle_gamma   90.00
#
_symmetry.space_group_name_H-M   'P 1'
#
loop_
_entity.id
_entity.type
_entity.pdbx_description
1 polymer ?
#
loop_
_entity_poly.entity_id
_entity_poly.type
_entity_poly.pdbx_seq_one_letter_code
_entity_poly.pdbx_strand_id
1 'polypeptide(L)'
;STYLDPLAPLLGFDAVLATTPEVGPDGRFTGRLIGRNCRGIEKVNRLRAWLGPHGSEDEPECFIWAYGDSSGDAELLAMAHEPHRVRRAGRR
;
A
#
# COMPACT_ATOMS: atom_id res chain seq x y z
N SER A 1 -13.24 7.65 1.02
CA SER A 1 -12.16 8.10 0.13
C SER A 1 -11.00 8.60 0.97
N THR A 2 -9.78 8.16 0.67
CA THR A 2 -8.57 8.62 1.35
C THR A 2 -8.04 9.90 0.68
N TYR A 3 -7.19 10.66 1.37
CA TYR A 3 -6.56 11.85 0.77
C TYR A 3 -5.62 11.50 -0.40
N LEU A 4 -5.25 10.21 -0.55
CA LEU A 4 -4.42 9.73 -1.64
C LEU A 4 -5.21 9.55 -2.95
N ASP A 5 -6.53 9.29 -2.86
CA ASP A 5 -7.38 9.05 -4.02
C ASP A 5 -7.35 10.22 -5.04
N PRO A 6 -7.48 11.51 -4.64
CA PRO A 6 -7.33 12.61 -5.58
C PRO A 6 -5.86 12.86 -6.02
N LEU A 7 -4.88 12.39 -5.24
CA LEU A 7 -3.45 12.58 -5.54
C LEU A 7 -2.95 11.58 -6.59
N ALA A 8 -3.44 10.34 -6.56
CA ALA A 8 -3.02 9.26 -7.45
C ALA A 8 -3.02 9.64 -8.94
N PRO A 9 -4.10 10.17 -9.53
CA PRO A 9 -4.10 10.55 -10.94
C PRO A 9 -3.14 11.71 -11.25
N LEU A 10 -2.87 12.60 -10.29
CA LEU A 10 -1.93 13.72 -10.47
C LEU A 10 -0.47 13.25 -10.56
N LEU A 11 -0.16 12.11 -9.93
CA LEU A 11 1.17 11.49 -9.93
C LEU A 11 1.30 10.34 -10.93
N GLY A 12 0.23 10.01 -11.66
CA GLY A 12 0.20 8.92 -12.63
C GLY A 12 0.16 7.52 -12.01
N PHE A 13 -0.39 7.38 -10.80
CA PHE A 13 -0.60 6.07 -10.17
C PHE A 13 -1.91 5.43 -10.63
N ASP A 14 -1.84 4.15 -11.01
CA ASP A 14 -3.01 3.36 -11.43
C ASP A 14 -3.94 3.00 -10.27
N ALA A 15 -3.41 2.90 -9.04
CA ALA A 15 -4.18 2.45 -7.89
C ALA A 15 -3.66 3.02 -6.55
N VAL A 16 -4.59 3.15 -5.60
CA VAL A 16 -4.31 3.47 -4.19
C VAL A 16 -4.71 2.29 -3.32
N LEU A 17 -3.73 1.69 -2.64
CA LEU A 17 -3.93 0.59 -1.71
C LEU A 17 -3.67 1.07 -0.28
N ALA A 18 -4.71 1.57 0.38
CA ALA A 18 -4.58 2.29 1.65
C ALA A 18 -5.49 1.75 2.75
N THR A 19 -5.35 2.32 3.94
CA THR A 19 -6.30 2.17 5.04
C THR A 19 -7.60 2.88 4.68
N THR A 20 -8.72 2.18 4.79
CA THR A 20 -10.04 2.72 4.45
C THR A 20 -10.77 3.14 5.72
N PRO A 21 -10.99 4.44 5.98
CA PRO A 21 -11.84 4.88 7.09
C PRO A 21 -13.30 4.59 6.78
N GLU A 22 -14.07 4.20 7.80
CA GLU A 22 -15.53 4.08 7.69
C GLU A 22 -16.17 5.47 7.72
N VAL A 23 -17.10 5.69 6.80
CA VAL A 23 -17.90 6.91 6.70
C VAL A 23 -19.34 6.57 7.06
N GLY A 24 -19.90 7.29 8.03
CA GLY A 24 -21.27 7.11 8.47
C GLY A 24 -22.30 7.65 7.47
N PRO A 25 -23.59 7.37 7.67
CA PRO A 25 -24.67 7.88 6.82
C PRO A 25 -24.76 9.41 6.77
N ASP A 26 -24.17 10.11 7.74
CA ASP A 26 -24.07 11.57 7.82
C ASP A 26 -22.88 12.15 7.03
N GLY A 27 -22.13 11.30 6.33
CA GLY A 27 -20.95 11.69 5.56
C GLY A 27 -19.70 11.95 6.40
N ARG A 28 -19.72 11.63 7.71
CA ARG A 28 -18.58 11.87 8.61
C ARG A 28 -17.81 10.59 8.91
N PHE A 29 -16.53 10.71 9.25
CA PHE A 29 -15.75 9.57 9.73
C PHE A 29 -16.27 9.09 11.08
N THR A 30 -16.48 7.78 11.20
CA THR A 30 -16.95 7.16 12.45
C THR A 30 -15.82 6.90 13.45
N GLY A 31 -14.56 7.05 13.01
CA GLY A 31 -13.36 6.66 13.74
C GLY A 31 -13.01 5.18 13.60
N ARG A 32 -13.86 4.37 12.95
CA ARG A 32 -13.56 2.97 12.63
C ARG A 32 -12.91 2.84 11.26
N LEU A 33 -12.28 1.69 11.04
CA LEU A 33 -11.73 1.29 9.75
C LEU A 33 -12.67 0.28 9.09
N ILE A 34 -12.77 0.36 7.77
CA ILE A 34 -13.28 -0.73 6.94
C ILE A 34 -12.12 -1.71 6.76
N GLY A 35 -12.23 -2.87 7.41
CA GLY A 35 -11.18 -3.88 7.44
C GLY A 35 -9.99 -3.49 8.31
N ARG A 36 -8.80 -4.00 7.98
CA ARG A 36 -7.59 -3.84 8.78
C ARG A 36 -6.78 -2.60 8.38
N ASN A 37 -5.94 -2.09 9.27
CA ASN A 37 -4.99 -1.03 8.96
C ASN A 37 -3.96 -1.51 7.91
N CYS A 38 -3.69 -0.71 6.88
CA CYS A 38 -2.70 -0.97 5.83
C CYS A 38 -1.27 -0.80 6.37
N ARG A 39 -0.79 -1.81 7.11
CA ARG A 39 0.53 -1.84 7.74
C ARG A 39 1.10 -3.27 7.76
N GLY A 40 2.40 -3.40 7.49
CA GLY A 40 3.10 -4.68 7.50
C GLY A 40 2.50 -5.64 6.47
N ILE A 41 2.19 -6.87 6.90
CA ILE A 41 1.56 -7.90 6.05
C ILE A 41 0.29 -7.42 5.32
N GLU A 42 -0.46 -6.47 5.89
CA GLU A 42 -1.67 -5.95 5.27
C GLU A 42 -1.40 -5.14 3.99
N LYS A 43 -0.17 -4.64 3.79
CA LYS A 43 0.29 -4.06 2.52
C LYS A 43 0.46 -5.14 1.45
N VAL A 44 1.08 -6.26 1.82
CA VAL A 44 1.29 -7.43 0.96
C VAL A 44 -0.05 -7.99 0.48
N ASN A 45 -0.98 -8.21 1.42
CA ASN A 45 -2.30 -8.77 1.12
C ASN A 45 -3.08 -7.89 0.13
N ARG A 46 -3.02 -6.56 0.29
CA ARG A 46 -3.66 -5.61 -0.63
C ARG A 46 -3.02 -5.62 -2.00
N LEU A 47 -1.69 -5.64 -2.07
CA LEU A 47 -0.97 -5.70 -3.35
C LEU A 47 -1.35 -6.96 -4.12
N ARG A 48 -1.32 -8.13 -3.46
CA ARG A 48 -1.74 -9.41 -4.07
C ARG A 48 -3.19 -9.39 -4.53
N ALA A 49 -4.09 -8.85 -3.71
CA ALA A 49 -5.50 -8.73 -4.08
C ALA A 49 -5.71 -7.82 -5.31
N TRP A 50 -4.91 -6.76 -5.44
CA TRP A 50 -4.97 -5.85 -6.58
C TRP A 50 -4.35 -6.45 -7.85
N LEU A 51 -3.20 -7.12 -7.74
CA LEU A 51 -2.56 -7.82 -8.86
C LEU A 51 -3.38 -9.03 -9.35
N GLY A 52 -4.20 -9.60 -8.46
CA GLY A 52 -4.98 -10.79 -8.78
C GLY A 52 -4.08 -12.00 -9.09
N PRO A 53 -4.44 -12.84 -10.07
CA PRO A 53 -3.65 -14.02 -10.45
C PRO A 53 -2.17 -13.72 -10.76
N HIS A 54 -1.91 -12.55 -11.36
CA HIS A 54 -0.57 -12.08 -11.75
C HIS A 54 0.38 -11.79 -10.58
N GLY A 55 -0.16 -11.72 -9.36
CA GLY A 55 0.59 -11.51 -8.11
C GLY A 55 0.74 -12.77 -7.25
N SER A 56 0.38 -13.95 -7.78
CA SER A 56 0.53 -15.22 -7.08
C SER A 56 2.01 -15.64 -6.97
N GLU A 57 2.35 -16.38 -5.90
CA GLU A 57 3.71 -16.90 -5.71
C GLU A 57 4.05 -18.02 -6.71
N ASP A 58 3.02 -18.72 -7.21
CA ASP A 58 3.16 -19.88 -8.09
C ASP A 58 3.44 -19.47 -9.55
N GLU A 59 3.00 -18.27 -9.97
CA GLU A 59 3.20 -17.77 -11.33
C GLU A 59 3.34 -16.22 -11.33
N PRO A 60 4.50 -15.67 -10.91
CA PRO A 60 4.69 -14.23 -10.84
C PRO A 60 4.81 -13.64 -12.25
N GLU A 61 3.74 -13.03 -12.74
CA GLU A 61 3.74 -12.35 -14.04
C GLU A 61 4.29 -10.92 -13.99
N CYS A 62 4.66 -10.43 -12.79
CA CYS A 62 5.18 -9.09 -12.62
C CYS A 62 6.45 -9.01 -11.76
N PHE A 63 7.36 -8.14 -12.16
CA PHE A 63 8.56 -7.80 -11.40
C PHE A 63 8.25 -6.62 -10.48
N ILE A 64 8.50 -6.80 -9.17
CA ILE A 64 8.03 -5.88 -8.12
C ILE A 64 9.19 -5.05 -7.59
N TRP A 65 9.08 -3.75 -7.76
CA TRP A 65 9.92 -2.76 -7.08
C TRP A 65 9.14 -2.20 -5.88
N ALA A 66 9.74 -2.18 -4.70
CA ALA A 66 9.10 -1.64 -3.51
C ALA A 66 9.98 -0.60 -2.81
N TYR A 67 9.37 0.52 -2.42
CA TYR A 67 10.03 1.60 -1.70
C TYR A 67 9.32 1.83 -0.37
N GLY A 68 10.08 1.87 0.73
CA GLY A 68 9.52 2.08 2.06
C GLY A 68 10.53 2.68 3.02
N ASP A 69 10.08 3.46 3.98
CA ASP A 69 10.94 4.21 4.90
C ASP A 69 10.80 3.75 6.37
N SER A 70 9.80 2.93 6.68
CA SER A 70 9.43 2.56 8.05
C SER A 70 9.54 1.06 8.31
N SER A 71 9.37 0.66 9.57
CA SER A 71 9.21 -0.76 9.92
C SER A 71 7.90 -1.35 9.41
N GLY A 72 6.88 -0.53 9.15
CA GLY A 72 5.59 -0.98 8.62
C GLY A 72 5.63 -1.40 7.14
N ASP A 73 6.78 -1.28 6.49
CA ASP A 73 7.02 -1.69 5.11
C ASP A 73 7.85 -2.97 5.01
N ALA A 74 8.28 -3.55 6.13
CA ALA A 74 9.26 -4.63 6.15
C ALA A 74 8.80 -5.85 5.32
N GLU A 75 7.54 -6.26 5.47
CA GLU A 75 6.97 -7.40 4.77
C GLU A 75 6.78 -7.13 3.27
N LEU A 76 6.39 -5.90 2.89
CA LEU A 76 6.27 -5.50 1.48
C LEU A 76 7.66 -5.40 0.80
N LEU A 77 8.68 -4.93 1.52
CA LEU A 77 10.04 -4.96 1.01
C LEU A 77 10.55 -6.41 0.91
N ALA A 78 10.26 -7.28 1.89
CA ALA A 78 10.72 -8.66 1.86
C ALA A 78 10.13 -9.49 0.71
N MET A 79 8.92 -9.17 0.23
CA MET A 79 8.30 -9.85 -0.91
C MET A 79 8.74 -9.31 -2.28
N ALA A 80 9.38 -8.14 -2.33
CA ALA A 80 9.70 -7.47 -3.59
C ALA A 80 10.96 -8.04 -4.24
N HIS A 81 11.01 -7.99 -5.57
CA HIS A 81 12.19 -8.37 -6.32
C HIS A 81 13.30 -7.31 -6.16
N GLU A 82 12.92 -6.02 -6.14
CA GLU A 82 13.82 -4.89 -5.89
C GLU A 82 13.35 -4.08 -4.67
N PRO A 83 13.84 -4.41 -3.47
CA PRO A 83 13.47 -3.71 -2.25
C PRO A 83 14.39 -2.52 -1.92
N HIS A 84 13.80 -1.34 -1.80
CA HIS A 84 14.52 -0.11 -1.46
C HIS A 84 14.05 0.50 -0.14
N ARG A 85 14.90 0.44 0.87
CA ARG A 85 14.67 1.19 2.12
C ARG A 85 15.09 2.65 1.94
N VAL A 86 14.12 3.53 1.79
CA VAL A 86 14.35 4.97 1.60
C VAL A 86 14.55 5.62 2.97
N ARG A 87 15.75 6.14 3.22
CA ARG A 87 16.02 6.96 4.41
C ARG A 87 16.23 8.38 3.97
N ARG A 88 15.86 9.35 4.82
CA ARG A 88 16.34 10.72 4.62
C ARG A 88 17.86 10.69 4.57
N ALA A 89 18.46 11.28 3.53
CA ALA A 89 19.85 11.64 3.58
C ALA A 89 20.04 12.47 4.85
N GLY A 90 20.89 12.01 5.77
CA GLY A 90 21.11 12.71 7.03
C GLY A 90 21.42 14.18 6.76
N ARG A 91 20.78 15.09 7.51
CA ARG A 91 21.33 16.45 7.63
C ARG A 91 22.75 16.27 8.15
N ARG A 92 23.73 16.63 7.33
CA ARG A 92 25.12 16.79 7.75
C ARG A 92 25.21 17.80 8.88
#